data_AF-A0A445DU10-F1
#
_entry.id   AF-A0A445DU10-F1
#
_cell.length_a   1.000
_cell.length_b   1.000
_cell.length_c   1.000
_cell.angle_alpha   90.00
_cell.angle_beta   90.00
_cell.angle_gamma   90.00
#
_symmetry.space_group_name_H-M   'P 1'
#
loop_
_entity.id
_entity.type
_entity.pdbx_description
1 polymer ?
#
loop_
_entity_poly.entity_id
_entity_poly.type
_entity_poly.pdbx_seq_one_letter_code
_entity_poly.pdbx_strand_id
1 'polypeptide(L)' 'MSDICVNKVLVDGGAAISLLRERMLTKVEKYFDDLVPTNILVTDYSDVSTPAKGLMTLQVQMGSSHRNTIFCV' A
#
# COMPACT_ATOMS: atom_id res chain seq x y z
N MET A 1 -7.87 -0.58 -21.37
CA MET A 1 -6.93 -0.19 -20.30
C MET A 1 -6.53 -1.48 -19.62
N SER A 2 -5.25 -1.80 -19.63
CA SER A 2 -4.73 -3.02 -19.02
C SER A 2 -4.96 -2.94 -17.52
N ASP A 3 -5.83 -3.79 -16.99
CA ASP A 3 -6.00 -3.96 -15.55
C ASP A 3 -4.61 -4.27 -14.98
N ILE A 4 -4.06 -3.33 -14.23
CA ILE A 4 -2.84 -3.55 -13.47
C ILE A 4 -3.18 -4.62 -12.43
N CYS A 5 -2.85 -5.87 -12.78
CA CYS A 5 -3.26 -7.02 -12.01
C CYS A 5 -2.18 -7.34 -10.98
N VAL A 6 -2.28 -6.74 -9.79
CA VAL A 6 -1.56 -7.23 -8.62
C VAL A 6 -2.23 -8.54 -8.19
N ASN A 7 -1.75 -9.66 -8.72
CA ASN A 7 -2.40 -10.97 -8.56
C ASN A 7 -2.32 -11.60 -7.17
N LYS A 8 -1.68 -10.93 -6.19
CA LYS A 8 -1.49 -11.46 -4.84
C LYS A 8 -1.58 -10.34 -3.81
N VAL A 9 -2.63 -10.38 -3.01
CA VAL A 9 -2.84 -9.55 -1.82
C VAL A 9 -3.02 -10.48 -0.63
N LEU A 10 -2.42 -10.14 0.51
CA LEU A 10 -2.68 -10.80 1.77
C LEU A 10 -3.74 -9.99 2.53
N VAL A 11 -4.83 -10.65 2.93
CA VAL A 11 -5.90 -10.04 3.70
C VAL A 11 -5.71 -10.45 5.15
N ASP A 12 -5.44 -9.47 6.01
CA ASP A 12 -5.26 -9.66 7.45
C ASP A 12 -6.34 -8.88 8.21
N GLY A 13 -7.22 -9.60 8.90
CA GLY A 13 -8.30 -9.00 9.70
C GLY A 13 -7.82 -8.35 11.01
N GLY A 14 -6.58 -8.62 11.44
CA GLY A 14 -5.95 -7.98 12.59
C GLY A 14 -5.19 -6.70 12.25
N ALA A 15 -4.97 -6.40 10.98
CA ALA A 15 -4.21 -5.23 10.55
C ALA A 15 -5.06 -3.95 10.62
N ALA A 16 -4.57 -2.95 11.35
CA ALA A 16 -5.20 -1.63 11.43
C ALA A 16 -4.95 -0.76 10.18
N ILE A 17 -3.85 -1.00 9.47
CA ILE A 17 -3.41 -0.22 8.29
C ILE A 17 -2.98 -1.19 7.19
N SER A 18 -3.35 -0.90 5.94
CA SER A 18 -2.89 -1.67 4.78
C SER A 18 -1.47 -1.24 4.37
N LEU A 19 -0.59 -2.21 4.11
CA LEU A 19 0.79 -1.96 3.68
C LEU A 19 0.96 -2.25 2.19
N LEU A 20 1.63 -1.37 1.47
CA LEU A 20 2.02 -1.57 0.08
C LEU A 20 3.54 -1.49 -0.03
N ARG A 21 4.18 -2.57 -0.49
CA ARG A 21 5.63 -2.55 -0.69
C ARG A 21 6.02 -1.53 -1.75
N GLU A 22 7.06 -0.76 -1.50
CA GLU A 22 7.67 0.22 -2.41
C GLU A 22 7.77 -0.26 -3.87
N ARG A 23 8.30 -1.47 -4.10
CA ARG A 23 8.44 -2.09 -5.44
C ARG A 23 7.14 -2.32 -6.21
N MET A 24 5.99 -2.17 -5.54
CA MET A 24 4.67 -2.30 -6.15
C MET A 24 4.17 -0.98 -6.72
N LEU A 25 4.74 0.17 -6.32
CA LEU A 25 4.35 1.48 -6.84
C LEU A 25 4.46 1.54 -8.36
N THR A 26 5.60 1.12 -8.91
CA THR A 26 5.82 1.10 -10.36
C THR A 26 4.88 0.16 -11.10
N LYS A 27 4.41 -0.90 -10.44
CA LYS A 27 3.42 -1.80 -11.03
C LYS A 27 2.06 -1.14 -11.18
N VAL A 28 1.67 -0.29 -10.22
CA VAL A 28 0.45 0.52 -10.25
C VAL A 28 0.64 1.86 -10.95
N GLU A 29 1.73 2.03 -11.70
CA GLU A 29 2.07 3.26 -12.44
C GLU A 29 2.13 4.50 -11.52
N LYS A 30 2.60 4.30 -10.28
CA LYS A 30 2.80 5.34 -9.28
C LYS A 30 4.26 5.48 -8.88
N TYR A 31 4.62 6.67 -8.40
CA TYR A 31 5.97 7.05 -8.02
C TYR A 31 5.98 7.69 -6.62
N PHE A 32 7.18 7.91 -6.06
CA PHE A 32 7.31 8.54 -4.73
C PHE A 32 6.69 9.93 -4.66
N ASP A 33 6.76 10.68 -5.76
CA ASP A 33 6.21 12.04 -5.83
C ASP A 33 4.67 12.05 -5.78
N ASP A 34 4.03 10.89 -6.01
CA ASP A 34 2.57 10.72 -5.86
C ASP A 34 2.15 10.42 -4.41
N LEU A 35 3.11 10.17 -3.51
CA LEU A 35 2.82 9.83 -2.12
C LEU A 35 2.51 11.08 -1.31
N VAL A 36 1.53 10.96 -0.42
CA VAL A 36 1.28 11.98 0.60
C VAL A 36 2.33 11.82 1.69
N PRO A 37 3.14 12.86 2.00
CA PRO A 37 4.12 12.81 3.08
C PRO A 37 3.46 12.47 4.42
N THR A 38 4.14 11.67 5.23
CA THR A 38 3.62 11.24 6.53
C THR A 38 4.74 11.13 7.55
N ASN A 39 4.37 11.14 8.83
CA ASN A 39 5.27 10.99 9.97
C ASN A 39 5.14 9.61 10.66
N ILE A 40 4.66 8.61 9.92
CA ILE A 40 4.48 7.23 10.41
C ILE A 40 5.82 6.49 10.39
N LEU A 41 6.12 5.81 11.49
CA LEU A 41 7.19 4.81 11.59
C LEU A 41 6.58 3.42 11.53
N VAL A 42 7.20 2.52 10.78
CA VAL A 42 6.85 1.10 10.69
C VAL A 42 7.94 0.31 11.40
N THR A 43 7.57 -0.39 12.48
CA THR A 43 8.46 -1.26 13.24
C THR A 43 8.27 -2.70 12.77
N ASP A 44 9.37 -3.37 12.43
CA ASP A 44 9.34 -4.79 12.05
C ASP A 44 9.39 -5.72 13.28
N TYR A 45 9.36 -7.03 13.03
CA TYR A 45 9.42 -8.05 14.08
C TYR A 45 10.78 -8.13 14.80
N SER A 46 11.80 -7.43 14.30
CA SER A 46 13.14 -7.32 14.91
C SER A 46 13.30 -5.99 15.65
N ASP A 47 12.20 -5.30 15.94
CA ASP A 47 12.15 -3.98 16.58
C ASP A 47 12.85 -2.86 15.80
N VAL A 48 13.11 -3.05 14.50
CA VAL A 48 13.69 -2.02 13.65
C VAL A 48 12.59 -1.12 13.13
N SER A 49 12.67 0.17 13.47
CA SER A 49 11.71 1.18 13.03
C SER A 49 12.23 1.92 11.79
N THR A 50 11.42 1.93 10.73
CA THR A 50 11.73 2.63 9.48
C THR A 50 10.64 3.64 9.15
N PRO A 51 10.97 4.86 8.69
CA PRO A 51 9.95 5.79 8.22
C PRO A 51 9.22 5.25 7.00
N ALA A 52 7.89 5.36 7.02
CA ALA A 52 7.08 5.16 5.83
C ALA A 52 7.48 6.19 4.77
N LYS A 53 7.51 5.77 3.51
CA LYS A 53 7.73 6.65 2.35
C LYS A 53 6.57 7.62 2.15
N GLY A 54 5.37 7.20 2.53
CA GLY A 54 4.18 8.03 2.46
C GLY A 54 2.90 7.22 2.47
N LEU A 55 1.80 7.91 2.22
CA LEU A 55 0.48 7.31 2.07
C LEU A 55 0.01 7.41 0.61
N MET A 56 -0.70 6.38 0.16
CA MET A 56 -1.29 6.34 -1.17
C MET A 56 -2.69 5.76 -1.14
N THR A 57 -3.64 6.42 -1.78
CA THR A 57 -4.98 5.86 -1.98
C THR A 57 -5.02 5.09 -3.29
N LEU A 58 -5.38 3.81 -3.23
CA LEU A 58 -5.60 2.97 -4.40
C LEU A 58 -7.05 2.46 -4.40
N GLN A 59 -7.64 2.36 -5.58
CA GLN A 59 -8.90 1.66 -5.75
C GLN A 59 -8.61 0.15 -5.82
N VAL A 60 -9.04 -0.58 -4.80
CA VAL A 60 -8.90 -2.04 -4.71
C VAL A 60 -10.19 -2.67 -5.19
N GLN A 61 -10.06 -3.59 -6.14
CA GLN A 61 -11.15 -4.45 -6.57
C GLN A 61 -10.95 -5.86 -6.00
N MET A 62 -11.97 -6.36 -5.30
CA MET A 62 -12.04 -7.74 -4.82
C MET A 62 -13.35 -8.36 -5.29
N GLY A 63 -13.27 -9.21 -6.30
CA GLY A 63 -14.46 -9.70 -7.02
C GLY A 63 -15.23 -8.54 -7.66
N SER A 64 -16.49 -8.38 -7.29
CA SER A 64 -17.36 -7.28 -7.74
C SER A 64 -17.29 -6.03 -6.86
N SER A 65 -16.58 -6.08 -5.72
CA SER A 65 -16.48 -4.95 -4.80
C SER A 65 -15.32 -4.05 -5.17
N HIS A 66 -15.57 -2.74 -5.27
CA HIS A 66 -14.56 -1.71 -5.44
C HIS A 66 -14.51 -0.83 -4.19
N ARG A 67 -13.31 -0.60 -3.64
CA ARG A 67 -13.12 0.26 -2.47
C ARG A 67 -11.85 1.09 -2.61
N ASN A 68 -11.91 2.36 -2.23
CA ASN A 68 -10.70 3.16 -2.06
C ASN A 68 -10.07 2.78 -0.72
N THR A 69 -8.81 2.36 -0.76
CA THR A 69 -8.04 1.94 0.41
C THR A 69 -6.75 2.73 0.47
N ILE A 70 -6.43 3.23 1.67
CA ILE A 70 -5.17 3.91 1.94
C ILE A 70 -4.13 2.85 2.28
N PHE A 71 -3.01 2.90 1.58
CA PHE A 71 -1.83 2.10 1.84
C PHE A 71 -0.72 2.97 2.42
N CYS A 72 -0.05 2.45 3.44
CA CYS A 72 1.23 2.93 3.91
C CYS A 72 2.34 2.25 3.10
N VAL A 73 3.26 3.04 2.54
CA VAL A 73 4.32 2.59 1.62
C VAL A 73 5.67 2.62 2.29
#